data_AF-A0A844DDU9-F1
#
_entry.id   AF-A0A844DDU9-F1
#
_cell.length_a   1.000
_cell.length_b   1.000
_cell.length_c   1.000
_cell.angle_alpha   90.00
_cell.angle_beta   90.00
_cell.angle_gamma   90.00
#
_symmetry.space_group_name_H-M   'P 1'
#
loop_
_entity.id
_entity.type
_entity.pdbx_description
1 polymer ?
#
loop_
_entity_poly.entity_id
_entity_poly.type
_entity_poly.pdbx_seq_one_letter_code
_entity_poly.pdbx_strand_id
1 'polypeptide(L)'
;MFGIANFAIRPAERIAAFQADGRKYAALIAKADHLDAETIQHLLHEARQSDAEEIEPLRAVAYNDVMLEIDEPEALIPLTPMQKLMGVLA
;
A
#
# COMPACT_ATOMS: atom_id res chain seq x y z
N MET A 1 22.49 11.57 17.61
CA MET A 1 21.49 12.67 17.53
C MET A 1 21.25 13.02 16.07
N PHE A 2 20.50 12.17 15.35
CA PHE A 2 20.03 12.41 13.97
C PHE A 2 18.50 12.28 13.87
N GLY A 3 17.81 12.20 15.01
CA GLY A 3 16.41 11.72 15.09
C GLY A 3 15.31 12.77 14.99
N ILE A 4 15.63 14.07 14.95
CA ILE A 4 14.63 15.15 14.94
C ILE A 4 14.59 15.86 13.58
N ALA A 5 15.67 15.80 12.80
CA ALA A 5 15.72 16.42 11.46
C ALA A 5 14.86 15.68 10.42
N ASN A 6 14.70 14.36 10.54
CA ASN A 6 13.84 13.58 9.64
C ASN A 6 12.34 13.69 9.97
N PHE A 7 11.99 14.24 11.14
CA PHE A 7 10.61 14.53 11.51
C PHE A 7 10.06 15.78 10.81
N ALA A 8 10.94 16.56 10.16
CA ALA A 8 10.61 17.78 9.44
C ALA A 8 10.67 17.63 7.91
N ILE A 9 10.53 16.42 7.37
CA ILE A 9 10.10 16.27 5.97
C ILE A 9 8.78 17.01 5.87
N ARG A 10 8.73 18.06 5.05
CA ARG A 10 7.59 18.98 5.00
C ARG A 10 6.35 18.15 4.69
N PRO A 11 5.21 18.31 5.39
CA PRO A 11 3.98 17.56 5.10
C PRO A 11 3.64 17.53 3.60
N ALA A 12 3.95 18.60 2.88
CA ALA A 12 3.83 18.69 1.42
C ALA A 12 4.69 17.67 0.64
N GLU A 13 5.93 17.42 1.04
CA GLU A 13 6.83 16.44 0.42
C GLU A 13 6.32 15.00 0.65
N ARG A 14 5.82 14.71 1.85
CA ARG A 14 5.15 13.43 2.16
C ARG A 14 3.88 13.22 1.34
N ILE A 15 3.03 14.24 1.25
CA ILE A 15 1.83 14.19 0.40
C ILE A 15 2.20 13.98 -1.07
N ALA A 16 3.23 14.67 -1.56
CA ALA A 16 3.70 14.51 -2.94
C ALA A 16 4.24 13.09 -3.20
N ALA A 17 4.95 12.49 -2.24
CA ALA A 17 5.42 11.11 -2.31
C ALA A 17 4.25 10.12 -2.38
N PHE A 18 3.27 10.23 -1.48
CA PHE A 18 2.07 9.38 -1.52
C PHE A 18 1.27 9.53 -2.82
N GLN A 19 1.15 10.75 -3.35
CA GLN A 19 0.50 10.97 -4.66
C GLN A 19 1.29 10.36 -5.81
N ALA A 20 2.63 10.42 -5.77
CA ALA A 20 3.48 9.79 -6.76
C ALA A 20 3.33 8.26 -6.74
N ASP A 21 3.31 7.65 -5.55
CA ASP A 21 3.05 6.23 -5.37
C ASP A 21 1.64 5.85 -5.86
N GLY A 22 0.62 6.64 -5.52
CA GLY A 22 -0.75 6.43 -6.02
C GLY A 22 -0.83 6.44 -7.55
N ARG A 23 -0.15 7.38 -8.23
CA ARG A 23 -0.09 7.43 -9.70
C ARG A 23 0.60 6.22 -10.30
N LYS A 24 1.67 5.73 -9.66
CA LYS A 24 2.40 4.52 -10.07
C LYS A 24 1.48 3.29 -10.05
N TYR A 25 0.72 3.10 -8.97
CA TYR A 25 -0.23 1.99 -8.87
C TYR A 25 -1.41 2.13 -9.83
N ALA A 26 -1.96 3.34 -10.01
CA ALA A 26 -3.02 3.58 -11.00
C ALA A 26 -2.57 3.23 -12.43
N ALA A 27 -1.31 3.55 -12.77
CA ALA A 27 -0.74 3.20 -14.07
C ALA A 27 -0.53 1.68 -14.25
N LEU A 28 -0.25 0.94 -13.17
CA LEU A 28 -0.18 -0.52 -13.20
C LEU A 28 -1.56 -1.14 -13.40
N ILE A 29 -2.58 -0.67 -12.65
CA ILE A 29 -3.97 -1.13 -12.78
C ILE A 29 -4.47 -0.94 -14.22
N ALA A 30 -4.21 0.23 -14.83
CA ALA A 30 -4.63 0.52 -16.21
C ALA A 30 -4.01 -0.40 -17.26
N LYS A 31 -2.93 -1.13 -16.93
CA LYS A 31 -2.25 -2.07 -17.83
C LYS A 31 -2.52 -3.54 -17.45
N ALA A 32 -3.10 -3.79 -16.29
CA ALA A 32 -3.19 -5.13 -15.69
C ALA A 32 -3.95 -6.14 -16.57
N ASP A 33 -4.98 -5.70 -17.32
CA ASP A 33 -5.79 -6.56 -18.20
C ASP A 33 -4.99 -7.25 -19.33
N HIS A 34 -3.75 -6.81 -19.57
CA HIS A 34 -2.87 -7.36 -20.61
C HIS A 34 -1.61 -8.03 -20.05
N LEU A 35 -1.53 -8.21 -18.74
CA LEU A 35 -0.38 -8.79 -18.06
C LEU A 35 -0.73 -10.15 -17.47
N ASP A 36 0.21 -11.08 -17.51
CA ASP A 36 0.09 -12.33 -16.77
C ASP A 36 0.38 -12.11 -15.27
N ALA A 37 0.01 -13.10 -14.46
CA ALA A 37 0.16 -13.01 -13.01
C ALA A 37 1.62 -12.83 -12.57
N GLU A 38 2.57 -13.45 -13.26
CA GLU A 38 4.00 -13.35 -12.94
C GLU A 38 4.52 -11.92 -13.21
N THR A 39 4.16 -11.33 -14.35
CA THR A 39 4.52 -9.96 -14.68
C THR A 39 3.88 -8.96 -13.73
N ILE A 40 2.62 -9.17 -13.34
CA ILE A 40 1.95 -8.34 -12.32
C ILE A 40 2.72 -8.42 -11.00
N GLN A 41 3.09 -9.63 -10.55
CA GLN A 41 3.84 -9.81 -9.31
C GLN A 41 5.20 -9.10 -9.36
N HIS A 42 5.92 -9.21 -10.48
CA HIS A 42 7.20 -8.54 -10.67
C HIS A 42 7.06 -7.01 -10.61
N LEU A 43 6.13 -6.44 -11.37
CA LEU A 43 5.90 -4.99 -11.40
C LEU A 43 5.41 -4.43 -10.07
N LEU A 44 4.61 -5.20 -9.33
CA LEU A 44 4.23 -4.84 -7.96
C LEU A 44 5.45 -4.86 -7.03
N HIS A 45 6.36 -5.82 -7.17
CA HIS A 45 7.57 -5.86 -6.37
C HIS A 45 8.47 -4.64 -6.64
N GLU A 46 8.67 -4.28 -7.91
CA GLU A 46 9.43 -3.08 -8.29
C GLU A 46 8.78 -1.80 -7.75
N ALA A 47 7.46 -1.68 -7.91
CA ALA A 47 6.71 -0.55 -7.40
C ALA A 47 6.93 -0.35 -5.88
N ARG A 48 6.94 -1.44 -5.12
CA ARG A 48 7.10 -1.40 -3.65
C ARG A 48 8.45 -0.89 -3.17
N GLN A 49 9.50 -0.91 -4.00
CA GLN A 49 10.84 -0.48 -3.60
C GLN A 49 10.90 1.01 -3.23
N SER A 50 9.98 1.83 -3.74
CA SER A 50 9.91 3.25 -3.44
C SER A 50 8.72 3.65 -2.56
N ASP A 51 7.94 2.68 -2.07
CA ASP A 51 6.80 2.99 -1.21
C ASP A 51 7.30 3.57 0.11
N ALA A 52 6.53 4.51 0.63
CA ALA A 52 6.72 4.97 1.99
C ALA A 52 6.59 3.81 3.01
N GLU A 53 7.49 3.77 3.99
CA GLU A 53 7.56 2.70 5.01
C GLU A 53 6.25 2.55 5.80
N GLU A 54 5.48 3.63 5.96
CA GLU A 54 4.21 3.63 6.66
C GLU A 54 3.09 2.87 5.92
N ILE A 55 3.26 2.58 4.63
CA ILE A 55 2.27 1.83 3.84
C ILE A 55 2.36 0.33 4.11
N GLU A 56 3.55 -0.19 4.42
CA GLU A 56 3.77 -1.64 4.60
C GLU A 56 2.84 -2.27 5.64
N PRO A 57 2.67 -1.68 6.85
CA PRO A 57 1.77 -2.25 7.85
C PRO A 57 0.30 -2.24 7.43
N LEU A 58 -0.12 -1.29 6.58
CA LEU A 58 -1.50 -1.09 6.15
C LEU A 58 -1.92 -1.98 4.98
N ARG A 59 -0.98 -2.58 4.23
CA ARG A 59 -1.32 -3.38 3.03
C ARG A 59 -2.31 -4.50 3.30
N ALA A 60 -2.11 -5.21 4.40
CA ALA A 60 -2.96 -6.34 4.77
C ALA A 60 -4.38 -5.90 5.14
N VAL A 61 -4.49 -4.72 5.78
CA VAL A 61 -5.77 -4.09 6.11
C VAL A 61 -6.50 -3.71 4.82
N ALA A 62 -5.85 -2.94 3.95
CA ALA A 62 -6.42 -2.50 2.68
C ALA A 62 -6.81 -3.68 1.77
N TYR A 63 -6.03 -4.76 1.75
CA TYR A 63 -6.39 -5.98 1.01
C TYR A 63 -7.68 -6.59 1.56
N ASN A 64 -7.77 -6.77 2.87
CA ASN A 64 -8.96 -7.34 3.50
C ASN A 64 -10.20 -6.46 3.29
N ASP A 65 -10.05 -5.14 3.35
CA ASP A 65 -11.15 -4.19 3.07
C ASP A 65 -11.70 -4.41 1.67
N VAL A 66 -10.84 -4.52 0.65
CA VAL A 66 -11.26 -4.82 -0.73
C VAL A 66 -11.92 -6.19 -0.84
N MET A 67 -11.39 -7.23 -0.19
CA MET A 67 -12.01 -8.57 -0.22
C MET A 67 -13.40 -8.58 0.42
N LEU A 68 -13.61 -7.80 1.48
CA LEU A 68 -14.93 -7.60 2.08
C LEU A 68 -15.87 -6.82 1.15
N GLU A 69 -15.37 -5.78 0.45
CA GLU A 69 -16.16 -5.00 -0.51
C GLU A 69 -16.66 -5.81 -1.71
N ILE A 70 -15.91 -6.83 -2.13
CA ILE A 70 -16.27 -7.70 -3.25
C ILE A 70 -16.94 -9.02 -2.81
N ASP A 71 -17.37 -9.13 -1.55
CA ASP A 71 -18.03 -10.30 -0.97
C ASP A 71 -17.18 -11.60 -1.07
N GLU A 72 -15.86 -11.50 -0.92
CA GLU A 72 -14.91 -12.64 -0.91
C GLU A 72 -14.27 -12.85 0.49
N PRO A 73 -15.05 -13.17 1.54
CA PRO A 73 -14.54 -13.29 2.90
C PRO A 73 -13.61 -14.49 3.12
N GLU A 74 -13.63 -15.48 2.22
CA GLU A 74 -12.75 -16.65 2.28
C GLU A 74 -11.30 -16.32 1.87
N ALA A 75 -11.10 -15.19 1.18
CA ALA A 75 -9.78 -14.72 0.75
C ALA A 75 -9.05 -13.88 1.81
N LEU A 76 -9.67 -13.61 2.97
CA LEU A 76 -9.10 -12.74 4.00
C LEU A 76 -7.79 -13.30 4.55
N ILE A 77 -6.80 -12.41 4.70
CA ILE A 77 -5.53 -12.76 5.33
C ILE A 77 -5.54 -12.41 6.82
N PRO A 78 -4.84 -13.19 7.67
CA PRO A 78 -4.79 -12.94 9.09
C PRO A 78 -4.05 -11.63 9.39
N LEU A 79 -4.72 -10.75 10.15
CA LEU A 79 -4.14 -9.48 10.60
C LEU A 79 -3.47 -9.65 11.97
N THR A 80 -2.30 -9.01 12.13
CA THR A 80 -1.67 -8.84 13.44
C THR A 80 -2.51 -7.95 14.37
N PRO A 81 -2.31 -7.97 15.70
CA PRO A 81 -3.05 -7.10 16.62
C PRO A 81 -2.93 -5.61 16.26
N MET A 82 -1.75 -5.17 15.83
CA MET A 82 -1.53 -3.79 15.40
C MET A 82 -2.31 -3.46 14.13
N GLN A 83 -2.35 -4.37 13.17
CA GLN A 83 -3.12 -4.20 11.93
C GLN A 83 -4.62 -4.14 12.17
N LYS A 84 -5.14 -4.93 13.11
CA LYS A 84 -6.53 -4.83 13.53
C LYS A 84 -6.84 -3.46 14.14
N LEU A 85 -5.94 -2.93 14.98
CA LEU A 85 -6.11 -1.58 15.54
C LEU A 85 -6.08 -0.51 14.43
N MET A 86 -5.15 -0.62 13.49
CA MET A 86 -5.06 0.32 12.36
C MET A 86 -6.33 0.29 11.49
N GLY A 87 -6.88 -0.90 11.20
CA GLY A 87 -8.11 -1.02 10.42
C GLY A 87 -9.37 -0.46 11.09
N VAL A 88 -9.37 -0.30 12.42
CA VAL A 88 -10.47 0.38 13.13
C VAL A 88 -10.34 1.91 13.06
N LEU A 89 -9.14 2.43 12.82
CA LEU A 89 -8.82 3.86 12.81
C LEU A 89 -8.77 4.48 11.40
N ALA A 90 -8.61 3.63 10.38
CA ALA A 90 -8.63 4.01 8.96
C ALA A 90 -10.06 4.29 8.49
#